data_AF-A0A9P5XYB0-F1
#
_entry.id   AF-A0A9P5XYB0-F1
#
_cell.length_a   1.000
_cell.length_b   1.000
_cell.length_c   1.000
_cell.angle_alpha   90.00
_cell.angle_beta   90.00
_cell.angle_gamma   90.00
#
_symmetry.space_group_name_H-M   'P 1'
#
loop_
_entity.id
_entity.type
_entity.pdbx_description
1 polymer ?
#
loop_
_entity_poly.entity_id
_entity_poly.type
_entity_poly.pdbx_seq_one_letter_code
_entity_poly.pdbx_strand_id
1 'polypeptide(L)'
;LKAQLESSYEDVYFDEDAIYMERNSRDFRRRIKVIDTNTEVVCDYLRSRSLVAGAPSPAIKEVFYPKYITPEHYNRCRIQAAAPEAGVGGGFGGLFSMTFTSSAASEAFFDALPCYKGPSLGTNFTLACPFTILAHFAELDWAAQYGVEEGLVRISVGMEDKELLLHSFETALKAAEEVIAH
;
A
#
# COMPACT_ATOMS: atom_id res chain seq x y z
N LEU A 1 25.19 -30.38 -2.72
CA LEU A 1 24.12 -29.49 -2.20
C LEU A 1 22.82 -29.61 -3.01
N LYS A 2 22.80 -29.28 -4.32
CA LYS A 2 21.58 -29.34 -5.15
C LYS A 2 20.90 -30.72 -5.18
N ALA A 3 21.66 -31.78 -5.47
CA ALA A 3 21.12 -33.15 -5.46
C ALA A 3 20.63 -33.62 -4.07
N GLN A 4 21.22 -33.08 -2.99
CA GLN A 4 20.78 -33.38 -1.63
C GLN A 4 19.45 -32.67 -1.33
N LEU A 5 19.34 -31.39 -1.68
CA LEU A 5 18.09 -30.62 -1.62
C LEU A 5 16.99 -31.29 -2.44
N GLU A 6 17.24 -31.72 -3.66
CA GLU A 6 16.24 -32.45 -4.47
C GLU A 6 15.81 -33.78 -3.84
N SER A 7 16.71 -34.46 -3.11
CA SER A 7 16.42 -35.75 -2.46
C SER A 7 15.73 -35.65 -1.09
N SER A 8 15.84 -34.50 -0.42
CA SER A 8 15.39 -34.34 0.98
C SER A 8 14.50 -33.12 1.22
N TYR A 9 14.23 -32.32 0.18
CA TYR A 9 13.28 -31.22 0.28
C TYR A 9 11.86 -31.79 0.32
N GLU A 10 11.21 -31.59 1.45
CA GLU A 10 9.78 -31.77 1.60
C GLU A 10 9.17 -30.38 1.75
N ASP A 11 8.07 -30.11 1.03
CA ASP A 11 7.30 -28.88 1.17
C ASP A 11 6.46 -28.95 2.45
N VAL A 12 7.15 -29.04 3.59
CA VAL A 12 6.55 -29.15 4.92
C VAL A 12 6.36 -27.76 5.49
N TYR A 13 5.10 -27.39 5.63
CA TYR A 13 4.68 -26.26 6.43
C TYR A 13 4.77 -26.64 7.92
N PHE A 14 5.08 -25.69 8.79
CA PHE A 14 4.93 -25.92 10.22
C PHE A 14 3.43 -26.09 10.54
N ASP A 15 3.05 -27.15 11.23
CA ASP A 15 1.66 -27.56 11.39
C ASP A 15 0.79 -26.44 12.00
N GLU A 16 1.31 -25.72 12.99
CA GLU A 16 0.64 -24.61 13.63
C GLU A 16 0.41 -23.43 12.67
N ASP A 17 1.39 -23.13 11.80
CA ASP A 17 1.24 -22.08 10.80
C ASP A 17 0.17 -22.48 9.77
N ALA A 18 0.10 -23.77 9.38
CA ALA A 18 -0.89 -24.27 8.43
C ALA A 18 -2.31 -24.14 9.01
N ILE A 19 -2.48 -24.44 10.30
CA ILE A 19 -3.76 -24.27 11.01
C ILE A 19 -4.19 -22.80 11.00
N TYR A 20 -3.29 -21.85 11.25
CA TYR A 20 -3.63 -20.42 11.20
C TYR A 20 -3.89 -19.93 9.78
N MET A 21 -3.16 -20.41 8.78
CA MET A 21 -3.40 -20.08 7.37
C MET A 21 -4.78 -20.54 6.91
N GLU A 22 -5.17 -21.77 7.26
CA GLU A 22 -6.53 -22.28 6.98
C GLU A 22 -7.59 -21.41 7.68
N ARG A 23 -7.43 -21.13 8.97
CA ARG A 23 -8.37 -20.27 9.72
C ARG A 23 -8.51 -18.88 9.10
N ASN A 24 -7.38 -18.25 8.74
CA ASN A 24 -7.34 -16.92 8.13
C ASN A 24 -7.90 -16.89 6.70
N SER A 25 -7.94 -18.03 6.01
CA SER A 25 -8.53 -18.15 4.67
C SER A 25 -10.06 -18.02 4.68
N ARG A 26 -10.72 -18.43 5.78
CA ARG A 26 -12.18 -18.55 5.86
C ARG A 26 -12.92 -17.23 5.65
N ASP A 27 -12.37 -16.13 6.13
CA ASP A 27 -12.96 -14.80 5.99
C ASP A 27 -12.19 -13.87 5.03
N PHE A 28 -11.16 -14.40 4.36
CA PHE A 28 -10.27 -13.65 3.48
C PHE A 28 -11.03 -12.84 2.42
N ARG A 29 -12.04 -13.44 1.78
CA ARG A 29 -12.86 -12.77 0.75
C ARG A 29 -13.59 -11.53 1.30
N ARG A 30 -14.05 -11.58 2.55
CA ARG A 30 -14.70 -10.44 3.20
C ARG A 30 -13.67 -9.37 3.54
N ARG A 31 -12.52 -9.77 4.11
CA ARG A 31 -11.44 -8.86 4.51
C ARG A 31 -10.87 -8.10 3.31
N ILE A 32 -10.57 -8.81 2.22
CA ILE A 32 -10.00 -8.18 1.02
C ILE A 32 -10.97 -7.18 0.38
N LYS A 33 -12.29 -7.44 0.41
CA LYS A 33 -13.28 -6.48 -0.10
C LYS A 33 -13.32 -5.18 0.71
N VAL A 34 -13.19 -5.27 2.03
CA VAL A 34 -13.11 -4.08 2.91
C VAL A 34 -11.81 -3.32 2.63
N ILE A 35 -10.69 -4.02 2.59
CA ILE A 35 -9.37 -3.45 2.30
C ILE A 35 -9.39 -2.76 0.92
N ASP A 36 -9.85 -3.43 -0.13
CA ASP A 36 -9.98 -2.87 -1.49
C ASP A 36 -10.76 -1.56 -1.47
N THR A 37 -11.94 -1.55 -0.83
CA THR A 37 -12.81 -0.38 -0.75
C THR A 37 -12.12 0.77 0.00
N ASN A 38 -11.48 0.46 1.14
CA ASN A 38 -10.77 1.44 1.95
C ASN A 38 -9.59 2.04 1.18
N THR A 39 -8.79 1.20 0.53
CA THR A 39 -7.62 1.65 -0.25
C THR A 39 -8.03 2.55 -1.40
N GLU A 40 -9.07 2.17 -2.15
CA GLU A 40 -9.52 2.96 -3.28
C GLU A 40 -9.98 4.35 -2.82
N VAL A 41 -10.78 4.44 -1.75
CA VAL A 41 -11.25 5.70 -1.17
C VAL A 41 -10.08 6.58 -0.70
N VAL A 42 -9.11 6.00 0.01
CA VAL A 42 -7.92 6.71 0.48
C VAL A 42 -7.07 7.20 -0.70
N CYS A 43 -6.87 6.36 -1.72
CA CYS A 43 -6.09 6.70 -2.90
C CYS A 43 -6.77 7.79 -3.74
N ASP A 44 -8.09 7.71 -3.93
CA ASP A 44 -8.87 8.73 -4.63
C ASP A 44 -8.74 10.09 -3.91
N TYR A 45 -8.88 10.10 -2.57
CA TYR A 45 -8.71 11.30 -1.75
C TYR A 45 -7.29 11.89 -1.91
N LEU A 46 -6.24 11.11 -1.66
CA LEU A 46 -4.86 11.59 -1.68
C LEU A 46 -4.43 12.02 -3.07
N ARG A 47 -4.84 11.30 -4.12
CA ARG A 47 -4.55 11.67 -5.51
C ARG A 47 -5.21 12.99 -5.87
N SER A 48 -6.45 13.24 -5.45
CA SER A 48 -7.12 14.52 -5.72
C SER A 48 -6.40 15.74 -5.13
N ARG A 49 -5.53 15.52 -4.13
CA ARG A 49 -4.73 16.54 -3.44
C ARG A 49 -3.27 16.61 -3.93
N SER A 50 -2.93 15.88 -4.99
CA SER A 50 -1.56 15.75 -5.48
C SER A 50 -1.21 16.70 -6.62
N LEU A 51 0.10 16.84 -6.88
CA LEU A 51 0.64 17.61 -8.01
C LEU A 51 0.14 17.10 -9.36
N VAL A 52 0.10 15.78 -9.56
CA VAL A 52 -0.38 15.19 -10.82
C VAL A 52 -1.87 15.46 -11.09
N ALA A 53 -2.66 15.74 -10.05
CA ALA A 53 -4.07 16.11 -10.18
C ALA A 53 -4.29 17.63 -10.31
N GLY A 54 -3.22 18.42 -10.29
CA GLY A 54 -3.28 19.88 -10.42
C GLY A 54 -3.75 20.60 -9.16
N ALA A 55 -3.60 20.00 -7.98
CA ALA A 55 -3.89 20.66 -6.71
C ALA A 55 -2.96 21.87 -6.49
N PRO A 56 -3.44 22.99 -5.92
CA PRO A 56 -2.61 24.16 -5.65
C PRO A 56 -1.67 23.92 -4.47
N SER A 57 -0.38 24.24 -4.65
CA SER A 57 0.69 24.06 -3.64
C SER A 57 0.67 22.69 -2.93
N PRO A 58 0.78 21.57 -3.66
CA PRO A 58 0.55 20.25 -3.09
C PRO A 58 1.79 19.69 -2.39
N ALA A 59 1.59 19.08 -1.22
CA ALA A 59 2.64 18.30 -0.53
C ALA A 59 2.86 16.93 -1.19
N ILE A 60 1.81 16.33 -1.76
CA ILE A 60 1.88 15.04 -2.46
C ILE A 60 2.27 15.30 -3.91
N LYS A 61 3.25 14.56 -4.41
CA LYS A 61 3.64 14.56 -5.82
C LYS A 61 2.74 13.60 -6.62
N GLU A 62 2.72 12.33 -6.26
CA GLU A 62 1.92 11.28 -6.92
C GLU A 62 1.56 10.15 -5.93
N VAL A 63 0.42 9.52 -6.18
CA VAL A 63 -0.10 8.28 -5.59
C VAL A 63 -0.04 7.13 -6.61
N PHE A 64 0.85 6.17 -6.36
CA PHE A 64 1.04 4.98 -7.15
C PHE A 64 0.09 3.86 -6.72
N TYR A 65 -1.05 3.78 -7.40
CA TYR A 65 -2.06 2.74 -7.22
C TYR A 65 -2.45 2.14 -8.57
N PRO A 66 -2.68 0.80 -8.70
CA PRO A 66 -2.90 0.17 -10.00
C PRO A 66 -4.06 0.78 -10.82
N LYS A 67 -5.07 1.34 -10.16
CA LYS A 67 -6.19 2.07 -10.78
C LYS A 67 -5.73 3.22 -11.69
N TYR A 68 -4.61 3.87 -11.39
CA TYR A 68 -4.14 5.05 -12.12
C TYR A 68 -2.88 4.80 -12.95
N ILE A 69 -1.96 3.97 -12.45
CA ILE A 69 -0.63 3.81 -13.05
C ILE A 69 -0.64 2.76 -14.17
N THR A 70 -1.24 1.60 -13.92
CA THR A 70 -1.22 0.46 -14.85
C THR A 70 -2.58 -0.22 -14.99
N PRO A 71 -3.68 0.53 -15.20
CA PRO A 71 -5.03 -0.04 -15.18
C PRO A 71 -5.22 -1.14 -16.22
N GLU A 72 -4.66 -1.00 -17.42
CA GLU A 72 -4.78 -2.01 -18.48
C GLU A 72 -4.11 -3.33 -18.09
N HIS A 73 -2.87 -3.29 -17.59
CA HIS A 73 -2.15 -4.47 -17.15
C HIS A 73 -2.81 -5.12 -15.95
N TYR A 74 -3.21 -4.32 -14.96
CA TYR A 74 -3.84 -4.83 -13.75
C TYR A 74 -5.21 -5.46 -14.05
N ASN A 75 -6.01 -4.84 -14.92
CA ASN A 75 -7.30 -5.39 -15.34
C ASN A 75 -7.17 -6.76 -16.02
N ARG A 76 -6.07 -7.07 -16.70
CA ARG A 76 -5.86 -8.39 -17.30
C ARG A 76 -5.63 -9.50 -16.27
N CYS A 77 -5.14 -9.16 -15.08
CA CYS A 77 -4.75 -10.12 -14.04
C CYS A 77 -5.74 -10.19 -12.87
N ARG A 78 -6.48 -9.10 -12.59
CA ARG A 78 -7.44 -9.09 -11.48
C ARG A 78 -8.60 -10.05 -11.73
N ILE A 79 -9.19 -10.53 -10.64
CA ILE A 79 -10.38 -11.39 -10.67
C ILE A 79 -11.50 -10.66 -11.43
N GLN A 80 -11.78 -11.13 -12.64
CA GLN A 80 -12.90 -10.63 -13.43
C GLN A 80 -14.22 -11.19 -12.89
N ALA A 81 -15.31 -10.46 -13.12
CA ALA A 81 -16.66 -10.90 -12.78
C ALA A 81 -17.09 -12.04 -13.72
N ALA A 82 -16.49 -13.23 -13.57
CA ALA A 82 -16.75 -14.40 -14.40
C ALA A 82 -17.59 -15.46 -13.67
N ALA A 83 -17.72 -15.39 -12.34
CA ALA A 83 -18.51 -16.33 -11.56
C ALA A 83 -19.85 -15.71 -11.12
N PRO A 84 -21.00 -16.35 -11.41
CA PRO A 84 -22.34 -15.91 -10.98
C PRO A 84 -22.45 -15.68 -9.46
N GLU A 85 -21.62 -16.37 -8.68
CA GLU A 85 -21.65 -16.37 -7.22
C GLU A 85 -20.88 -15.20 -6.57
N ALA A 86 -20.04 -14.49 -7.34
CA ALA A 86 -19.19 -13.42 -6.82
C ALA A 86 -19.83 -12.03 -6.87
N GLY A 87 -20.83 -11.82 -7.74
CA GLY A 87 -21.61 -10.57 -7.87
C GLY A 87 -20.83 -9.30 -8.29
N VAL A 88 -19.53 -9.21 -8.01
CA VAL A 88 -18.64 -8.07 -8.27
C VAL A 88 -17.22 -8.60 -8.56
N GLY A 89 -16.49 -8.01 -9.50
CA GLY A 89 -15.07 -8.33 -9.75
C GLY A 89 -14.16 -7.91 -8.58
N GLY A 90 -12.93 -8.43 -8.52
CA GLY A 90 -11.96 -8.05 -7.47
C GLY A 90 -11.48 -6.61 -7.59
N GLY A 91 -11.09 -5.96 -6.48
CA GLY A 91 -10.61 -4.57 -6.49
C GLY A 91 -9.18 -4.41 -7.04
N PHE A 92 -8.55 -3.27 -6.72
CA PHE A 92 -7.18 -2.94 -7.12
C PHE A 92 -6.13 -3.25 -6.03
N GLY A 93 -6.54 -3.93 -4.95
CA GLY A 93 -5.68 -4.36 -3.86
C GLY A 93 -5.58 -3.33 -2.73
N GLY A 94 -4.90 -3.79 -1.66
CA GLY A 94 -4.73 -3.06 -0.40
C GLY A 94 -3.45 -2.22 -0.27
N LEU A 95 -2.62 -2.17 -1.32
CA LEU A 95 -1.26 -1.63 -1.25
C LEU A 95 -1.09 -0.50 -2.25
N PHE A 96 -0.53 0.61 -1.80
CA PHE A 96 -0.14 1.71 -2.66
C PHE A 96 1.12 2.40 -2.13
N SER A 97 1.74 3.19 -2.98
CA SER A 97 2.88 4.03 -2.62
C SER A 97 2.58 5.48 -2.96
N MET A 98 3.29 6.41 -2.34
CA MET A 98 3.22 7.83 -2.69
C MET A 98 4.56 8.51 -2.54
N THR A 99 4.76 9.55 -3.33
CA THR A 99 5.90 10.45 -3.25
C THR A 99 5.44 11.87 -2.96
N PHE A 100 6.37 12.68 -2.44
CA PHE A 100 6.10 14.03 -1.97
C PHE A 100 6.90 15.04 -2.77
N THR A 101 6.49 16.31 -2.69
CA THR A 101 7.20 17.41 -3.36
C THR A 101 8.49 17.81 -2.64
N SER A 102 8.70 17.35 -1.40
CA SER A 102 9.93 17.51 -0.64
C SER A 102 10.14 16.36 0.37
N SER A 103 11.39 16.13 0.81
CA SER A 103 11.69 15.16 1.89
C SER A 103 11.00 15.54 3.19
N ALA A 104 11.00 16.83 3.53
CA ALA A 104 10.37 17.33 4.75
C ALA A 104 8.85 17.05 4.78
N ALA A 105 8.17 17.17 3.63
CA ALA A 105 6.75 16.80 3.52
C ALA A 105 6.53 15.29 3.69
N SER A 106 7.42 14.45 3.11
CA SER A 106 7.38 13.00 3.30
C SER A 106 7.55 12.59 4.77
N GLU A 107 8.56 13.15 5.44
CA GLU A 107 8.84 12.91 6.85
C GLU A 107 7.66 13.33 7.73
N ALA A 108 7.16 14.56 7.55
CA ALA A 108 6.02 15.08 8.30
C ALA A 108 4.75 14.24 8.10
N PHE A 109 4.44 13.84 6.86
CA PHE A 109 3.32 12.94 6.59
C PHE A 109 3.50 11.60 7.30
N PHE A 110 4.67 10.98 7.15
CA PHE A 110 4.93 9.65 7.70
C PHE A 110 4.82 9.65 9.22
N ASP A 111 5.40 10.64 9.90
CA ASP A 111 5.39 10.76 11.35
C ASP A 111 3.99 11.06 11.89
N ALA A 112 3.23 11.92 11.19
CA ALA A 112 1.89 12.32 11.62
C ALA A 112 0.80 11.27 11.34
N LEU A 113 1.02 10.33 10.42
CA LEU A 113 0.03 9.29 10.09
C LEU A 113 -0.18 8.33 11.28
N PRO A 114 -1.35 8.30 11.93
CA PRO A 114 -1.58 7.53 13.15
C PRO A 114 -1.88 6.06 12.84
N CYS A 115 -0.89 5.34 12.33
CA CYS A 115 -0.95 3.91 12.03
C CYS A 115 0.31 3.19 12.51
N TYR A 116 0.28 1.85 12.48
CA TYR A 116 1.47 1.06 12.77
C TYR A 116 2.55 1.29 11.69
N LYS A 117 3.82 1.28 12.10
CA LYS A 117 4.97 1.43 11.20
C LYS A 117 5.67 0.09 11.03
N GLY A 118 5.88 -0.34 9.79
CA GLY A 118 6.58 -1.60 9.52
C GLY A 118 6.55 -2.01 8.05
N PRO A 119 7.53 -2.82 7.59
CA PRO A 119 7.67 -3.20 6.19
C PRO A 119 6.71 -4.31 5.73
N SER A 120 5.87 -4.86 6.62
CA SER A 120 4.91 -5.91 6.29
C SER A 120 3.69 -5.38 5.53
N LEU A 121 2.81 -6.27 5.09
CA LEU A 121 1.58 -5.96 4.36
C LEU A 121 0.50 -7.03 4.59
N GLY A 122 -0.75 -6.72 4.24
CA GLY A 122 -1.86 -7.67 4.30
C GLY A 122 -2.43 -7.93 5.71
N THR A 123 -2.10 -7.07 6.67
CA THR A 123 -2.65 -7.06 8.03
C THR A 123 -4.09 -6.54 8.03
N ASN A 124 -4.82 -6.80 9.13
CA ASN A 124 -6.17 -6.25 9.32
C ASN A 124 -6.15 -4.77 9.74
N PHE A 125 -4.98 -4.21 10.05
CA PHE A 125 -4.74 -2.81 10.39
C PHE A 125 -3.75 -2.21 9.39
N THR A 126 -3.77 -0.89 9.26
CA THR A 126 -2.95 -0.13 8.33
C THR A 126 -1.50 -0.09 8.79
N LEU A 127 -0.59 -0.36 7.85
CA LEU A 127 0.85 -0.28 8.01
C LEU A 127 1.42 0.75 7.04
N ALA A 128 2.38 1.55 7.50
CA ALA A 128 3.17 2.43 6.65
C ALA A 128 4.67 2.18 6.84
N CYS A 129 5.46 2.37 5.79
CA CYS A 129 6.92 2.36 5.88
C CYS A 129 7.59 3.32 4.88
N PRO A 130 8.77 3.88 5.21
CA PRO A 130 9.61 4.58 4.26
C PRO A 130 10.33 3.52 3.39
N PHE A 131 9.66 3.09 2.32
CA PHE A 131 10.00 1.85 1.61
C PHE A 131 11.41 1.91 1.01
N THR A 132 11.77 3.02 0.37
CA THR A 132 13.09 3.18 -0.26
C THR A 132 14.21 3.13 0.76
N ILE A 133 14.03 3.77 1.92
CA ILE A 133 15.00 3.73 3.02
C ILE A 133 15.15 2.30 3.56
N LEU A 134 14.06 1.54 3.69
CA LEU A 134 14.15 0.17 4.22
C LEU A 134 14.73 -0.84 3.22
N ALA A 135 14.41 -0.72 1.94
CA ALA A 135 14.76 -1.71 0.93
C ALA A 135 16.06 -1.38 0.17
N HIS A 136 16.39 -0.09 0.03
CA HIS A 136 17.40 0.40 -0.91
C HIS A 136 18.33 1.46 -0.30
N PHE A 137 18.50 1.48 1.03
CA PHE A 137 19.33 2.47 1.74
C PHE A 137 20.72 2.68 1.14
N ALA A 138 21.38 1.60 0.70
CA ALA A 138 22.74 1.64 0.15
C ALA A 138 22.79 2.00 -1.34
N GLU A 139 21.65 2.15 -2.01
CA GLU A 139 21.54 2.30 -3.47
C GLU A 139 20.47 3.32 -3.89
N LEU A 140 20.26 4.37 -3.10
CA LEU A 140 19.23 5.39 -3.31
C LEU A 140 19.29 6.04 -4.71
N ASP A 141 20.49 6.44 -5.16
CA ASP A 141 20.68 7.05 -6.48
C ASP A 141 20.30 6.11 -7.62
N TRP A 142 20.51 4.80 -7.43
CA TRP A 142 20.12 3.78 -8.41
C TRP A 142 18.61 3.55 -8.37
N ALA A 143 18.01 3.42 -7.17
CA ALA A 143 16.58 3.22 -7.00
C ALA A 143 15.76 4.39 -7.59
N ALA A 144 16.26 5.63 -7.44
CA ALA A 144 15.64 6.83 -7.99
C ALA A 144 15.51 6.79 -9.53
N GLN A 145 16.42 6.11 -10.24
CA GLN A 145 16.35 5.95 -11.70
C GLN A 145 15.14 5.12 -12.16
N TYR A 146 14.57 4.32 -11.26
CA TYR A 146 13.38 3.51 -11.49
C TYR A 146 12.10 4.10 -10.87
N GLY A 147 12.15 5.36 -10.41
CA GLY A 147 11.03 6.05 -9.77
C GLY A 147 10.81 5.66 -8.31
N VAL A 148 11.77 4.96 -7.69
CA VAL A 148 11.75 4.62 -6.27
C VAL A 148 12.50 5.73 -5.52
N GLU A 149 11.82 6.86 -5.34
CA GLU A 149 12.38 8.07 -4.71
C GLU A 149 12.66 7.85 -3.21
N GLU A 150 13.67 8.51 -2.65
CA GLU A 150 14.08 8.37 -1.25
C GLU A 150 12.90 8.57 -0.27
N GLY A 151 12.10 9.62 -0.49
CA GLY A 151 10.90 9.94 0.29
C GLY A 151 9.65 9.13 -0.10
N LEU A 152 9.78 7.95 -0.69
CA LEU A 152 8.63 7.12 -1.03
C LEU A 152 8.08 6.43 0.22
N VAL A 153 6.84 6.74 0.55
CA VAL A 153 6.09 6.06 1.62
C VAL A 153 5.18 5.01 1.00
N ARG A 154 5.28 3.78 1.49
CA ARG A 154 4.41 2.66 1.10
C ARG A 154 3.41 2.38 2.22
N ILE A 155 2.16 2.18 1.84
CA ILE A 155 1.04 1.97 2.75
C ILE A 155 0.31 0.68 2.37
N SER A 156 0.15 -0.21 3.35
CA SER A 156 -0.76 -1.36 3.30
C SER A 156 -1.98 -1.01 4.14
N VAL A 157 -3.10 -0.72 3.50
CA VAL A 157 -4.34 -0.30 4.17
C VAL A 157 -5.04 -1.50 4.81
N GLY A 158 -5.57 -1.28 6.01
CA GLY A 158 -6.29 -2.28 6.79
C GLY A 158 -7.81 -2.18 6.68
N MET A 159 -8.47 -2.73 7.71
CA MET A 159 -9.92 -2.83 7.85
C MET A 159 -10.48 -1.83 8.87
N GLU A 160 -9.76 -0.74 9.14
CA GLU A 160 -10.29 0.35 9.97
C GLU A 160 -11.62 0.88 9.40
N ASP A 161 -12.38 1.51 10.29
CA ASP A 161 -13.54 2.30 9.88
C ASP A 161 -13.11 3.37 8.87
N LYS A 162 -13.87 3.51 7.79
CA LYS A 162 -13.46 4.27 6.61
C LYS A 162 -13.31 5.75 6.92
N GLU A 163 -14.20 6.30 7.73
CA GLU A 163 -14.22 7.68 8.15
C GLU A 163 -13.03 7.98 9.07
N LEU A 164 -12.74 7.09 10.02
CA LEU A 164 -11.53 7.20 10.86
C LEU A 164 -10.24 7.08 10.05
N LEU A 165 -10.22 6.19 9.05
CA LEU A 165 -9.08 6.01 8.16
C LEU A 165 -8.83 7.28 7.34
N LEU A 166 -9.87 7.84 6.70
CA LEU A 166 -9.76 9.10 5.97
C LEU A 166 -9.28 10.24 6.87
N HIS A 167 -9.84 10.37 8.06
CA HIS A 167 -9.42 11.39 9.02
C HIS A 167 -7.94 11.27 9.41
N SER A 168 -7.45 10.03 9.54
CA SER A 168 -6.04 9.74 9.80
C SER A 168 -5.14 10.23 8.66
N PHE A 169 -5.55 9.98 7.40
CA PHE A 169 -4.82 10.47 6.21
C PHE A 169 -4.94 11.99 6.02
N GLU A 170 -6.07 12.60 6.36
CA GLU A 170 -6.25 14.05 6.38
C GLU A 170 -5.29 14.71 7.37
N THR A 171 -5.14 14.14 8.56
CA THR A 171 -4.23 14.63 9.60
C THR A 171 -2.78 14.59 9.12
N ALA A 172 -2.37 13.46 8.53
CA ALA A 172 -1.04 13.30 7.96
C ALA A 172 -0.77 14.28 6.81
N LEU A 173 -1.74 14.47 5.91
CA LEU A 173 -1.61 15.41 4.81
C LEU A 173 -1.47 16.86 5.29
N LYS A 174 -2.24 17.28 6.30
CA LYS A 174 -2.14 18.62 6.88
C LYS A 174 -0.74 18.89 7.44
N ALA A 175 -0.17 17.94 8.18
CA ALA A 175 1.19 18.08 8.70
C ALA A 175 2.22 18.27 7.57
N ALA A 176 2.05 17.56 6.45
CA ALA A 176 2.90 17.72 5.28
C ALA A 176 2.71 19.08 4.56
N GLU A 177 1.45 19.53 4.43
CA GLU A 177 1.09 20.84 3.84
C GLU A 177 1.63 22.00 4.69
N GLU A 178 1.63 21.90 6.02
CA GLU A 178 2.16 22.92 6.94
C GLU A 178 3.66 23.14 6.75
N VAL A 179 4.43 22.07 6.53
CA VAL A 179 5.89 22.14 6.36
C VAL A 179 6.30 22.78 5.03
N ILE A 180 5.47 22.70 3.99
CA ILE A 180 5.75 23.33 2.69
C ILE A 180 5.23 24.77 2.57
N ALA A 181 4.39 25.22 3.50
CA ALA A 181 3.84 26.57 3.53
C ALA A 181 4.82 27.60 4.13
N HIS A 182 5.90 27.13 4.75
CA HIS A 182 6.98 27.92 5.34
C HIS A 182 8.21 27.98 4.42
#